data_AF-A0A383S760-F1
#
_entry.id   AF-A0A383S760-F1
#
_cell.length_a   1.000
_cell.length_b   1.000
_cell.length_c   1.000
_cell.angle_alpha   90.00
_cell.angle_beta   90.00
_cell.angle_gamma   90.00
#
_symmetry.space_group_name_H-M   'P 1'
#
loop_
_entity.id
_entity.type
_entity.pdbx_description
1 polymer ?
#
loop_
_entity_poly.entity_id
_entity_poly.type
_entity_poly.pdbx_seq_one_letter_code
_entity_poly.pdbx_strand_id
1 'polypeptide(L)'
;MTIGWVESGWGRPGRAVALGSGRQGLGLLARWCRDRGIRTVLAPAFCCITMVTPLWLEGLSVRFVPVDERLVMDAGSLRTARAEYDGPVAVPVPS
;
A
#
# COMPACT_ATOMS: atom_id res chain seq x y z
N MET A 1 4.30 -27.15 2.82
CA MET A 1 3.84 -25.81 3.23
C MET A 1 3.25 -25.14 2.00
N THR A 2 1.93 -25.25 1.82
CA THR A 2 1.26 -24.86 0.58
C THR A 2 0.59 -23.51 0.81
N ILE A 3 1.05 -22.47 0.11
CA ILE A 3 0.45 -21.13 0.15
C ILE A 3 -0.42 -21.00 -1.09
N GLY A 4 -1.73 -21.21 -0.93
CA GLY A 4 -2.73 -20.95 -1.96
C GLY A 4 -3.06 -19.46 -2.00
N TRP A 5 -2.66 -18.77 -3.07
CA TRP A 5 -3.08 -17.40 -3.33
C TRP A 5 -4.38 -17.42 -4.12
N VAL A 6 -5.46 -16.88 -3.53
CA VAL A 6 -6.72 -16.63 -4.23
C VAL A 6 -6.79 -15.15 -4.61
N GLU A 7 -7.24 -14.94 -5.83
CA GLU A 7 -7.39 -13.70 -6.54
C GLU A 7 -8.21 -12.65 -5.77
N SER A 8 -7.89 -11.38 -6.00
CA SER A 8 -8.56 -10.15 -5.51
C SER A 8 -8.48 -9.84 -4.00
N GLY A 9 -7.69 -8.81 -3.66
CA GLY A 9 -7.74 -8.09 -2.39
C GLY A 9 -6.90 -8.68 -1.27
N TRP A 10 -5.80 -8.01 -0.94
CA TRP A 10 -5.09 -8.25 0.31
C TRP A 10 -6.02 -7.85 1.46
N GLY A 11 -6.53 -8.82 2.23
CA GLY A 11 -7.42 -8.59 3.37
C GLY A 11 -8.88 -8.30 2.97
N ARG A 12 -9.69 -9.35 2.83
CA ARG A 12 -11.14 -9.21 3.02
C ARG A 12 -11.42 -9.04 4.53
N PRO A 13 -12.42 -8.24 4.94
CA PRO A 13 -12.89 -8.24 6.32
C PRO A 13 -13.13 -9.68 6.80
N GLY A 14 -12.60 -10.03 7.97
CA GLY A 14 -12.70 -11.38 8.55
C GLY A 14 -11.57 -12.36 8.21
N ARG A 15 -10.53 -11.94 7.48
CA ARG A 15 -9.28 -12.72 7.33
C ARG A 15 -8.04 -11.87 7.62
N ALA A 16 -7.29 -12.27 8.63
CA ALA A 16 -6.02 -11.67 9.01
C ALA A 16 -4.92 -12.74 9.08
N VAL A 17 -3.69 -12.35 8.77
CA VAL A 17 -2.50 -13.19 8.95
C VAL A 17 -1.66 -12.53 10.05
N ALA A 18 -1.38 -13.27 11.12
CA ALA A 18 -0.48 -12.80 12.17
C ALA A 18 0.96 -12.82 11.66
N LEU A 19 1.67 -11.71 11.88
CA LEU A 19 3.06 -11.53 11.51
C LEU A 19 3.83 -11.07 12.75
N GLY A 20 5.15 -11.27 12.76
CA GLY A 20 5.99 -10.87 13.88
C GLY A 20 6.09 -9.34 14.04
N SER A 21 5.79 -8.56 13.01
CA SER A 21 5.67 -7.09 13.10
C SER A 21 4.95 -6.49 11.89
N GLY A 22 4.47 -5.25 12.03
CA GLY A 22 3.94 -4.46 10.91
C GLY A 22 4.95 -4.24 9.78
N ARG A 23 6.25 -4.14 10.11
CA ARG A 23 7.32 -4.02 9.09
C ARG A 23 7.41 -5.25 8.19
N GLN A 24 7.26 -6.45 8.75
CA GLN A 24 7.19 -7.69 7.97
C GLN A 24 5.95 -7.70 7.07
N GLY A 25 4.81 -7.22 7.58
CA GLY A 25 3.59 -7.05 6.79
C GLY A 25 3.77 -6.14 5.59
N LEU A 26 4.41 -4.99 5.78
CA LEU A 26 4.71 -4.06 4.70
C LEU A 26 5.67 -4.65 3.65
N GLY A 27 6.65 -5.44 4.07
CA GLY A 27 7.53 -6.17 3.13
C GLY A 27 6.78 -7.20 2.29
N LEU A 28 5.87 -7.97 2.90
CA LEU A 28 5.03 -8.93 2.17
C LEU A 28 4.05 -8.23 1.22
N LEU A 29 3.47 -7.10 1.63
CA LEU A 29 2.62 -6.27 0.77
C LEU A 29 3.42 -5.73 -0.42
N ALA A 30 4.61 -5.19 -0.18
CA ALA A 30 5.48 -4.66 -1.23
C ALA A 30 5.83 -5.72 -2.28
N ARG A 31 6.20 -6.93 -1.83
CA ARG A 31 6.44 -8.08 -2.70
C ARG A 31 5.19 -8.48 -3.48
N TRP A 32 4.05 -8.58 -2.79
CA TRP A 32 2.76 -8.92 -3.40
C TRP A 32 2.36 -7.95 -4.51
N CYS A 33 2.61 -6.65 -4.29
CA CYS A 33 2.38 -5.61 -5.30
C CYS A 33 3.29 -5.81 -6.51
N ARG A 34 4.60 -6.03 -6.29
CA ARG A 34 5.56 -6.30 -7.38
C ARG A 34 5.12 -7.52 -8.20
N ASP A 35 4.79 -8.63 -7.54
CA ASP A 35 4.40 -9.89 -8.19
C ASP A 35 3.09 -9.75 -9.01
N ARG A 36 2.29 -8.72 -8.73
CA ARG A 36 1.06 -8.37 -9.48
C ARG A 36 1.25 -7.24 -10.50
N GLY A 37 2.47 -6.78 -10.72
CA GLY A 37 2.76 -5.66 -11.62
C GLY A 37 2.28 -4.30 -11.09
N ILE A 38 1.94 -4.18 -9.80
CA ILE A 38 1.65 -2.91 -9.15
C ILE A 38 2.98 -2.23 -8.85
N ARG A 39 3.27 -1.13 -9.56
CA ARG A 39 4.55 -0.42 -9.46
C ARG A 39 4.48 0.87 -8.65
N THR A 40 3.26 1.35 -8.35
CA THR A 40 3.04 2.63 -7.66
C THR A 40 2.19 2.45 -6.42
N VAL A 41 2.61 3.09 -5.34
CA VAL A 41 1.84 3.23 -4.10
C VAL A 41 1.53 4.71 -3.85
N LEU A 42 0.26 5.02 -3.59
CA LEU A 42 -0.16 6.34 -3.12
C LEU A 42 -0.14 6.30 -1.59
N ALA A 43 0.80 6.97 -0.95
CA ALA A 43 0.97 6.95 0.51
C ALA A 43 0.63 8.32 1.12
N PRO A 44 0.18 8.40 2.38
CA PRO A 44 -0.01 9.68 3.04
C PRO A 44 1.32 10.44 3.15
N ALA A 45 1.29 11.75 2.87
CA ALA A 45 2.43 12.63 3.04
C ALA A 45 2.90 12.72 4.50
N PHE A 46 1.98 12.51 5.45
CA PHE A 46 2.31 12.32 6.85
C PHE A 46 2.44 10.83 7.18
N CYS A 47 3.65 10.29 7.03
CA CYS A 47 3.97 8.92 7.45
C CYS A 47 5.42 8.80 7.93
N CYS A 48 5.72 7.75 8.68
CA CYS A 48 7.09 7.45 9.07
C CYS A 48 7.86 6.80 7.90
N ILE A 49 9.15 7.12 7.74
CA ILE A 49 9.94 6.59 6.62
C ILE A 49 10.01 5.05 6.62
N THR A 50 9.96 4.44 7.81
CA THR A 50 9.93 2.97 7.98
C THR A 50 8.73 2.33 7.28
N MET A 51 7.61 3.06 7.11
CA MET A 51 6.44 2.58 6.40
C MET A 51 6.71 2.37 4.90
N VAL A 52 7.48 3.28 4.30
CA VAL A 52 7.70 3.32 2.85
C VAL A 52 9.00 2.63 2.41
N THR A 53 9.97 2.46 3.32
CA THR A 53 11.24 1.78 3.02
C THR A 53 11.06 0.41 2.35
N PRO A 54 10.17 -0.50 2.82
CA PRO A 54 9.99 -1.81 2.17
C PRO A 54 9.47 -1.68 0.73
N LEU A 55 8.65 -0.67 0.44
CA LEU A 55 8.12 -0.42 -0.91
C LEU A 55 9.26 -0.04 -1.86
N TRP A 56 10.12 0.90 -1.44
CA TRP A 56 11.28 1.32 -2.23
C TRP A 56 12.27 0.18 -2.44
N LEU A 57 12.56 -0.61 -1.40
CA LEU A 57 13.46 -1.77 -1.52
C LEU A 57 12.91 -2.83 -2.47
N GLU A 58 11.59 -2.98 -2.56
CA GLU A 58 10.98 -3.89 -3.53
C GLU A 58 10.88 -3.30 -4.95
N GLY A 59 11.32 -2.04 -5.13
CA GLY A 59 11.39 -1.32 -6.39
C GLY A 59 10.10 -0.63 -6.79
N LEU A 60 9.20 -0.34 -5.84
CA LEU A 60 7.98 0.41 -6.08
C LEU A 60 8.24 1.92 -5.96
N SER A 61 7.54 2.69 -6.79
CA SER A 61 7.45 4.14 -6.66
C SER A 61 6.43 4.49 -5.58
N VAL A 62 6.77 5.45 -4.72
CA VAL A 62 5.84 5.99 -3.71
C VAL A 62 5.54 7.43 -4.07
N ARG A 63 4.25 7.73 -4.26
CA ARG A 63 3.76 9.10 -4.40
C ARG A 63 3.09 9.51 -3.10
N PHE A 64 3.60 10.58 -2.51
CA PHE A 64 3.02 11.15 -1.30
C PHE A 64 1.80 12.00 -1.65
N VAL A 65 0.68 11.71 -1.00
CA VAL A 65 -0.60 12.40 -1.16
C VAL A 65 -0.83 13.32 0.04
N PRO A 66 -1.17 14.60 -0.17
CA PRO A 66 -1.56 15.51 0.90
C PRO A 66 -2.57 14.90 1.88
N VAL A 67 -2.47 15.28 3.15
CA VAL A 67 -3.38 14.85 4.21
C VAL A 67 -4.23 16.02 4.70
N ASP A 68 -5.40 15.71 5.25
CA ASP A 68 -6.28 16.68 5.91
C ASP A 68 -5.84 16.93 7.38
N GLU A 69 -6.60 17.73 8.11
CA GLU A 69 -6.38 18.04 9.53
C GLU A 69 -6.46 16.81 10.46
N ARG A 70 -7.02 15.71 9.96
CA ARG A 70 -7.11 14.42 10.67
C ARG A 70 -5.94 13.49 10.33
N LEU A 71 -4.98 13.97 9.54
CA LEU A 71 -3.81 13.23 9.07
C LEU A 71 -4.17 12.01 8.22
N VAL A 72 -5.36 12.00 7.63
CA VAL A 72 -5.75 11.01 6.60
C VAL A 72 -5.59 11.65 5.22
N MET A 73 -5.34 10.85 4.18
CA MET A 73 -5.17 11.39 2.82
C MET A 73 -6.41 12.19 2.41
N ASP A 74 -6.20 13.43 1.97
CA ASP A 74 -7.26 14.28 1.45
C ASP A 74 -7.91 13.57 0.26
N ALA A 75 -9.23 13.43 0.31
CA ALA A 75 -9.98 12.70 -0.70
C ALA A 75 -9.89 13.35 -2.09
N GLY A 76 -9.79 14.69 -2.17
CA GLY A 76 -9.62 15.40 -3.43
C GLY A 76 -8.27 15.08 -4.06
N SER A 77 -7.20 15.29 -3.29
CA SER A 77 -5.82 15.01 -3.68
C SER A 77 -5.60 13.53 -4.04
N LEU A 78 -6.21 12.60 -3.30
CA LEU A 78 -6.14 11.18 -3.59
C LEU A 78 -6.81 10.82 -4.92
N ARG A 79 -7.99 11.39 -5.21
CA ARG A 79 -8.68 11.18 -6.50
C ARG A 79 -7.84 11.70 -7.67
N THR A 80 -7.29 12.91 -7.55
CA THR A 80 -6.40 13.48 -8.58
C THR A 80 -5.16 12.61 -8.77
N ALA A 81 -4.49 12.23 -7.69
CA ALA A 81 -3.30 11.38 -7.76
C ALA A 81 -3.59 10.00 -8.38
N ARG A 82 -4.78 9.42 -8.12
CA ARG A 82 -5.22 8.16 -8.73
C ARG A 82 -5.48 8.31 -10.23
N ALA A 83 -6.10 9.41 -10.65
CA ALA A 83 -6.47 9.66 -12.04
C ALA A 83 -5.26 9.80 -12.98
N GLU A 84 -4.08 10.08 -12.45
CA GLU A 84 -2.83 10.14 -13.23
C GLU A 84 -2.25 8.77 -13.61
N TYR A 85 -2.86 7.67 -13.16
CA TYR A 85 -2.39 6.30 -13.46
C TYR A 85 -3.52 5.47 -14.08
N ASP A 86 -3.32 5.00 -15.31
CA ASP A 86 -4.23 4.09 -16.01
C ASP A 86 -4.21 2.66 -15.44
N GLY A 87 -3.13 2.30 -14.76
CA GLY A 87 -2.89 0.96 -14.21
C GLY A 87 -3.32 0.80 -12.74
N PRO A 88 -3.10 -0.38 -12.14
CA PRO A 88 -3.37 -0.60 -10.73
C PRO A 88 -2.37 0.17 -9.86
N VAL A 89 -2.86 0.83 -8.80
CA VAL A 89 -2.04 1.43 -7.74
C VAL A 89 -2.46 0.86 -6.40
N ALA A 90 -1.51 0.71 -5.48
CA ALA A 90 -1.82 0.36 -4.10
C ALA A 90 -2.09 1.63 -3.29
N VAL A 91 -3.09 1.58 -2.43
CA VAL A 91 -3.44 2.65 -1.50
C VAL A 91 -3.54 2.03 -0.10
N PRO A 92 -2.66 2.37 0.86
CA PRO A 92 -2.80 1.97 2.23
C PRO A 92 -3.94 2.78 2.84
N VAL A 93 -4.98 2.09 3.30
CA VAL A 93 -6.10 2.69 4.02
C VAL A 93 -5.98 2.36 5.51
N PRO A 94 -6.09 3.37 6.40
CA PRO A 94 -6.20 3.09 7.83
C PRO A 94 -7.48 2.27 8.09
N SER A 95 -7.36 1.26 8.95
CA SER A 95 -8.46 0.39 9.39
C SER A 95 -9.35 1.08 10.41
#